data_AF-A0A497CNC0-F1
#
_entry.id   AF-A0A497CNC0-F1
#
_cell.length_a   1.000
_cell.length_b   1.000
_cell.length_c   1.000
_cell.angle_alpha   90.00
_cell.angle_beta   90.00
_cell.angle_gamma   90.00
#
_symmetry.space_group_name_H-M   'P 1'
#
loop_
_entity.id
_entity.type
_entity.pdbx_description
1 polymer ?
#
loop_
_entity_poly.entity_id
_entity_poly.type
_entity_poly.pdbx_seq_one_letter_code
_entity_poly.pdbx_strand_id
1 'polypeptide(L)'
;MKRTLKIFPKMLLAILVLTIAIGGTTSCTSKKKLAAEEHAADVSRAVKDLNKIIDGSSSWTLDEQAKKVAAIKSKNLGDAEVDRLIEEAEEAISRKRAEADRLAEEERLRQEEEARLRANQSEFSVIDNQLGSIAGAASIDEANMLISTSLNQYATPDIPVLIIISQAGGFNDYDRPTTISKFLNYLKDKKQYKYKVESVKRDGLGKITEMELIVK
;
A
#
# COMPACT_ATOMS: atom_id res chain seq x y z
N MET A 1 -55.41 64.12 5.72
CA MET A 1 -55.84 63.19 6.79
C MET A 1 -54.81 63.22 7.92
N LYS A 2 -55.28 63.53 9.14
CA LYS A 2 -54.73 63.28 10.51
C LYS A 2 -53.18 63.12 10.63
N ARG A 3 -52.42 64.11 11.15
CA ARG A 3 -52.13 64.39 12.59
C ARG A 3 -51.80 63.09 13.36
N THR A 4 -50.71 62.86 14.10
CA THR A 4 -49.72 63.66 14.85
C THR A 4 -48.72 62.62 15.42
N LEU A 5 -47.40 62.78 15.27
CA LEU A 5 -46.43 63.29 16.25
C LEU A 5 -46.49 62.67 17.67
N LYS A 6 -45.39 62.01 18.10
CA LYS A 6 -44.59 62.23 19.35
C LYS A 6 -43.80 60.96 19.77
N ILE A 7 -42.45 60.96 19.79
CA ILE A 7 -41.49 61.38 20.85
C ILE A 7 -41.33 60.34 22.00
N PHE A 8 -40.22 59.56 21.97
CA PHE A 8 -39.15 59.31 22.99
C PHE A 8 -39.48 59.09 24.51
N PRO A 9 -38.52 58.72 25.41
CA PRO A 9 -37.78 57.46 25.71
C PRO A 9 -37.95 56.97 27.19
N LYS A 10 -37.13 55.98 27.62
CA LYS A 10 -36.60 55.70 28.99
C LYS A 10 -37.14 54.48 29.77
N MET A 11 -36.21 53.53 30.02
CA MET A 11 -35.72 53.06 31.35
C MET A 11 -36.70 52.45 32.38
N LEU A 12 -36.47 51.19 32.80
CA LEU A 12 -36.68 50.62 34.17
C LEU A 12 -36.30 49.11 34.15
N LEU A 13 -35.08 48.71 34.54
CA LEU A 13 -34.68 48.16 35.85
C LEU A 13 -35.81 47.51 36.69
N ALA A 14 -35.79 46.18 36.84
CA ALA A 14 -36.33 45.49 38.01
C ALA A 14 -35.56 44.18 38.26
N ILE A 15 -34.80 44.20 39.35
CA ILE A 15 -34.14 43.07 40.01
C ILE A 15 -35.25 42.19 40.62
N LEU A 16 -35.28 40.88 40.32
CA LEU A 16 -36.03 39.92 41.12
C LEU A 16 -35.05 39.10 41.98
N VAL A 17 -35.22 39.35 43.27
CA VAL A 17 -34.48 38.84 44.42
C VAL A 17 -34.61 37.33 44.58
N LEU A 18 -33.47 36.74 44.88
CA LEU A 18 -33.22 35.48 45.57
C LEU A 18 -34.27 35.19 46.68
N THR A 19 -35.22 34.30 46.41
CA THR A 19 -36.04 33.65 47.45
C THR A 19 -35.54 32.23 47.67
N ILE A 20 -34.57 32.10 48.58
CA ILE A 20 -34.30 30.83 49.26
C ILE A 20 -35.42 30.64 50.29
N ALA A 21 -36.31 29.70 50.02
CA ALA A 21 -37.22 29.13 51.01
C ALA A 21 -37.17 27.61 50.90
N ILE A 22 -36.29 27.02 51.72
CA ILE A 22 -36.47 25.80 52.51
C ILE A 22 -37.11 24.62 51.76
N GLY A 23 -36.25 23.70 51.30
CA GLY A 23 -36.65 22.35 50.90
C GLY A 23 -35.51 21.56 50.24
N GLY A 24 -34.77 20.77 51.02
CA GLY A 24 -33.96 19.64 50.50
C GLY A 24 -32.43 19.77 50.57
N THR A 25 -31.87 19.68 51.77
CA THR A 25 -30.41 19.45 51.97
C THR A 25 -29.96 18.04 51.55
N THR A 26 -30.82 17.22 50.95
CA THR A 26 -30.52 15.87 50.44
C THR A 26 -30.22 15.83 48.93
N SER A 27 -30.33 16.95 48.19
CA SER A 27 -30.21 16.98 46.73
C SER A 27 -28.79 17.25 46.18
N CYS A 28 -27.92 17.93 46.94
CA CYS A 28 -26.54 18.22 46.49
C CYS A 28 -25.56 17.05 46.69
N THR A 29 -25.80 16.18 47.68
CA THR A 29 -24.95 15.00 47.95
C THR A 29 -25.21 13.86 46.97
N SER A 30 -26.47 13.63 46.60
CA SER A 30 -26.85 12.60 45.62
C SER A 30 -26.34 12.94 44.21
N LYS A 31 -26.49 14.18 43.75
CA LYS A 31 -25.96 14.64 42.45
C LYS A 31 -24.44 14.54 42.35
N LYS A 32 -23.72 14.89 43.43
CA LYS A 32 -22.25 14.76 43.50
C LYS A 32 -21.80 13.29 43.48
N LYS A 33 -22.55 12.40 44.13
CA LYS A 33 -22.30 10.95 44.11
C LYS A 33 -22.56 10.35 42.73
N LEU A 34 -23.68 10.70 42.08
CA LEU A 34 -24.02 10.27 40.72
C LEU A 34 -22.96 10.71 39.69
N ALA A 35 -22.51 11.97 39.76
CA ALA A 35 -21.47 12.47 38.85
C ALA A 35 -20.11 11.77 39.05
N ALA A 36 -19.76 11.41 40.29
CA ALA A 36 -18.54 10.66 40.57
C ALA A 36 -18.64 9.19 40.10
N GLU A 37 -19.80 8.56 40.24
CA GLU A 37 -20.05 7.21 39.74
C GLU A 37 -20.05 7.15 38.20
N GLU A 38 -20.67 8.13 37.53
CA GLU A 38 -20.65 8.26 36.08
C GLU A 38 -19.23 8.48 35.54
N HIS A 39 -18.46 9.34 36.21
CA HIS A 39 -17.07 9.58 35.86
C HIS A 39 -16.20 8.33 36.00
N ALA A 40 -16.33 7.59 37.12
CA ALA A 40 -15.61 6.35 37.34
C ALA A 40 -15.98 5.25 36.31
N ALA A 41 -17.26 5.18 35.92
CA ALA A 41 -17.72 4.27 34.87
C ALA A 41 -17.13 4.63 33.50
N ASP A 42 -17.02 5.92 33.20
CA ASP A 42 -16.41 6.43 31.98
C ASP A 42 -14.90 6.14 31.92
N VAL A 43 -14.17 6.34 33.02
CA VAL A 43 -12.74 5.97 33.14
C VAL A 43 -12.56 4.47 32.94
N SER A 44 -13.35 3.64 33.64
CA SER A 44 -13.26 2.17 33.52
C SER A 44 -13.52 1.69 32.09
N ARG A 45 -14.51 2.28 31.41
CA ARG A 45 -14.82 1.98 30.01
C ARG A 45 -13.70 2.42 29.07
N ALA A 46 -13.13 3.61 29.29
CA ALA A 46 -12.02 4.13 28.51
C ALA A 46 -10.80 3.20 28.61
N VAL A 47 -10.39 2.83 29.83
CA VAL A 47 -9.29 1.89 30.07
C VAL A 47 -9.53 0.56 29.36
N LYS A 48 -10.74 0.00 29.43
CA LYS A 48 -11.09 -1.26 28.76
C LYS A 48 -10.99 -1.16 27.24
N ASP A 49 -11.52 -0.10 26.65
CA ASP A 49 -11.50 0.08 25.20
C ASP A 49 -10.08 0.37 24.68
N LEU A 50 -9.27 1.16 25.39
CA LEU A 50 -7.89 1.44 25.04
C LEU A 50 -7.01 0.18 25.11
N ASN A 51 -7.15 -0.62 26.17
CA ASN A 51 -6.42 -1.89 26.29
C ASN A 51 -6.72 -2.84 25.13
N LYS A 52 -7.98 -2.94 24.69
CA LYS A 52 -8.35 -3.76 23.52
C LYS A 52 -7.68 -3.32 22.21
N ILE A 53 -7.35 -2.04 22.10
CA ILE A 53 -6.65 -1.47 20.93
C ILE A 53 -5.16 -1.81 21.00
N ILE A 54 -4.58 -1.62 22.18
CA ILE A 54 -3.17 -1.87 22.48
C ILE A 54 -2.84 -3.35 22.31
N ASP A 55 -3.60 -4.24 22.96
CA ASP A 55 -3.37 -5.69 22.96
C ASP A 55 -3.85 -6.38 21.66
N GLY A 56 -4.58 -5.65 20.79
CA GLY A 56 -5.09 -6.18 19.53
C GLY A 56 -6.27 -7.14 19.66
N SER A 57 -6.91 -7.25 20.82
CA SER A 57 -8.10 -8.08 21.05
C SER A 57 -9.40 -7.45 20.55
N SER A 58 -9.36 -6.19 20.11
CA SER A 58 -10.54 -5.54 19.52
C SER A 58 -10.93 -6.15 18.16
N SER A 59 -12.23 -6.21 17.90
CA SER A 59 -12.78 -6.51 16.57
C SER A 59 -12.92 -5.27 15.68
N TRP A 60 -12.37 -4.12 16.10
CA TRP A 60 -12.54 -2.83 15.43
C TRP A 60 -11.51 -2.66 14.32
N THR A 61 -11.91 -2.00 13.23
CA THR A 61 -10.98 -1.57 12.19
C THR A 61 -10.05 -0.46 12.71
N LEU A 62 -8.90 -0.23 12.06
CA LEU A 62 -7.97 0.84 12.47
C LEU A 62 -8.60 2.23 12.48
N ASP A 63 -9.61 2.47 11.64
CA ASP A 63 -10.38 3.72 11.61
C ASP A 63 -11.36 3.82 12.78
N GLU A 64 -12.01 2.72 13.15
CA GLU A 64 -12.88 2.67 14.32
C GLU A 64 -12.08 2.82 15.62
N GLN A 65 -10.90 2.19 15.71
CA GLN A 65 -9.97 2.35 16.83
C GLN A 65 -9.54 3.83 16.97
N ALA A 66 -9.13 4.47 15.87
CA ALA A 66 -8.73 5.89 15.88
C ALA A 66 -9.88 6.81 16.32
N LYS A 67 -11.11 6.57 15.81
CA LYS A 67 -12.29 7.33 16.23
C LYS A 67 -12.61 7.16 17.72
N LYS A 68 -12.45 5.94 18.25
CA LYS A 68 -12.64 5.65 19.67
C LYS A 68 -11.62 6.37 20.55
N VAL A 69 -10.34 6.31 20.18
CA VAL A 69 -9.28 7.02 20.91
C VAL A 69 -9.55 8.53 20.90
N ALA A 70 -9.88 9.11 19.74
CA ALA A 70 -10.23 10.52 19.62
C ALA A 70 -11.46 10.91 20.48
N ALA A 71 -12.49 10.05 20.51
CA ALA A 71 -13.66 10.27 21.35
C ALA A 71 -13.31 10.23 22.85
N ILE A 72 -12.51 9.27 23.29
CA ILE A 72 -12.05 9.18 24.69
C ILE A 72 -11.20 10.41 25.06
N LYS A 73 -10.27 10.81 24.19
CA LYS A 73 -9.44 12.01 24.35
C LYS A 73 -10.28 13.28 24.49
N SER A 74 -11.34 13.40 23.67
CA SER A 74 -12.23 14.57 23.70
C SER A 74 -13.02 14.73 25.01
N LYS A 75 -13.22 13.64 25.76
CA LYS A 75 -13.90 13.68 27.06
C LYS A 75 -13.05 14.30 28.17
N ASN A 76 -11.73 14.40 27.99
CA ASN A 76 -10.79 15.00 28.95
C ASN A 76 -11.04 14.53 30.39
N LEU A 77 -10.92 13.21 30.61
CA LEU A 77 -11.28 12.58 31.88
C LEU A 77 -10.35 12.98 33.04
N GLY A 78 -9.18 13.57 32.78
CA GLY A 78 -8.27 14.02 33.83
C GLY A 78 -7.72 12.88 34.69
N ASP A 79 -7.66 11.67 34.12
CA ASP A 79 -7.11 10.47 34.74
C ASP A 79 -5.78 10.11 34.07
N ALA A 80 -4.71 10.08 34.85
CA ALA A 80 -3.34 9.90 34.33
C ALA A 80 -3.13 8.54 33.65
N GLU A 81 -3.88 7.51 34.05
CA GLU A 81 -3.80 6.20 33.42
C GLU A 81 -4.49 6.21 32.05
N VAL A 82 -5.66 6.85 31.96
CA VAL A 82 -6.34 7.05 30.68
C VAL A 82 -5.46 7.84 29.72
N ASP A 83 -4.83 8.92 30.18
CA ASP A 83 -3.96 9.75 29.32
C ASP A 83 -2.78 8.94 28.77
N ARG A 84 -2.13 8.14 29.61
CA ARG A 84 -1.05 7.22 29.20
C ARG A 84 -1.54 6.19 28.17
N LEU A 85 -2.70 5.58 28.41
CA LEU A 85 -3.26 4.58 27.51
C LEU A 85 -3.74 5.18 26.19
N ILE A 86 -4.14 6.45 26.16
CA ILE A 86 -4.42 7.17 24.92
C ILE A 86 -3.15 7.26 24.08
N GLU A 87 -2.03 7.70 24.66
CA GLU A 87 -0.75 7.80 23.95
C GLU A 87 -0.31 6.45 23.38
N GLU A 88 -0.37 5.39 24.20
CA GLU A 88 0.00 4.04 23.78
C GLU A 88 -0.93 3.49 22.67
N ALA A 89 -2.24 3.76 22.77
CA ALA A 89 -3.20 3.38 21.74
C ALA A 89 -2.98 4.15 20.42
N GLU A 90 -2.68 5.45 20.48
CA GLU A 90 -2.33 6.27 19.30
C GLU A 90 -1.07 5.73 18.62
N GLU A 91 -0.04 5.39 19.39
CA GLU A 91 1.21 4.82 18.87
C GLU A 91 0.98 3.42 18.26
N ALA A 92 0.20 2.56 18.93
CA ALA A 92 -0.16 1.25 18.43
C ALA A 92 -0.92 1.33 17.09
N ILE A 93 -1.88 2.26 16.96
CA ILE A 93 -2.60 2.51 15.71
C ILE A 93 -1.65 3.04 14.64
N SER A 94 -0.75 3.97 14.98
CA SER A 94 0.22 4.52 14.03
C SER A 94 1.14 3.44 13.46
N ARG A 95 1.69 2.57 14.32
CA ARG A 95 2.51 1.43 13.88
C ARG A 95 1.74 0.48 12.96
N LYS A 96 0.51 0.11 13.34
CA LYS A 96 -0.35 -0.77 12.53
C LYS A 96 -0.70 -0.17 11.17
N ARG A 97 -0.94 1.15 11.09
CA ARG A 97 -1.18 1.84 9.81
C ARG A 97 0.07 1.83 8.93
N ALA A 98 1.22 2.19 9.48
CA ALA A 98 2.48 2.18 8.73
C ALA A 98 2.83 0.78 8.19
N GLU A 99 2.56 -0.28 8.98
CA GLU A 99 2.72 -1.65 8.53
C GLU A 99 1.73 -2.04 7.43
N ALA A 100 0.45 -1.69 7.60
CA ALA A 100 -0.58 -1.94 6.59
C ALA A 100 -0.26 -1.23 5.26
N ASP A 101 0.20 0.02 5.32
CA ASP A 101 0.60 0.79 4.13
C ASP A 101 1.82 0.15 3.45
N ARG A 102 2.82 -0.29 4.23
CA ARG A 102 3.99 -1.01 3.69
C ARG A 102 3.58 -2.31 2.98
N LEU A 103 2.71 -3.11 3.60
CA LEU A 103 2.22 -4.36 3.03
C LEU A 103 1.36 -4.12 1.78
N ALA A 104 0.53 -3.08 1.79
CA ALA A 104 -0.28 -2.71 0.63
C ALA A 104 0.60 -2.26 -0.55
N GLU A 105 1.66 -1.50 -0.29
CA GLU A 105 2.61 -1.10 -1.33
C GLU A 105 3.43 -2.28 -1.86
N GLU A 106 3.91 -3.16 -0.98
CA GLU A 106 4.62 -4.38 -1.37
C GLU A 106 3.74 -5.29 -2.25
N GLU A 107 2.48 -5.49 -1.87
CA GLU A 107 1.52 -6.25 -2.66
C GLU A 107 1.21 -5.57 -4.00
N ARG A 108 1.08 -4.24 -4.03
CA ARG A 108 0.89 -3.47 -5.28
C ARG A 108 2.06 -3.69 -6.24
N LEU A 109 3.29 -3.55 -5.74
CA LEU A 109 4.50 -3.75 -6.53
C LEU A 109 4.60 -5.19 -7.03
N ARG A 110 4.27 -6.17 -6.19
CA ARG A 110 4.22 -7.58 -6.57
C ARG A 110 3.19 -7.84 -7.66
N GLN A 111 1.98 -7.30 -7.53
CA GLN A 111 0.93 -7.44 -8.54
C GLN A 111 1.31 -6.78 -9.86
N GLU A 112 1.94 -5.61 -9.82
CA GLU A 112 2.46 -4.91 -10.99
C GLU A 112 3.56 -5.73 -11.69
N GLU A 113 4.47 -6.32 -10.92
CA GLU A 113 5.50 -7.21 -11.44
C GLU A 113 4.91 -8.50 -12.03
N GLU A 114 3.99 -9.18 -11.33
CA GLU A 114 3.30 -10.36 -11.84
C GLU A 114 2.52 -10.05 -13.13
N ALA A 115 1.86 -8.89 -13.21
CA ALA A 115 1.17 -8.44 -14.41
C ALA A 115 2.15 -8.17 -15.56
N ARG A 116 3.28 -7.53 -15.29
CA ARG A 116 4.37 -7.33 -16.27
C ARG A 116 4.89 -8.66 -16.80
N LEU A 117 5.18 -9.61 -15.91
CA LEU A 117 5.67 -10.95 -16.29
C LEU A 117 4.65 -11.72 -17.13
N ARG A 118 3.35 -11.63 -16.81
CA ARG A 118 2.28 -12.24 -17.61
C ARG A 118 2.11 -11.60 -18.98
N ALA A 119 2.17 -10.27 -19.05
CA ALA A 119 2.10 -9.53 -20.32
C ALA A 119 3.29 -9.88 -21.22
N ASN A 120 4.49 -9.90 -20.66
CA ASN A 120 5.72 -10.27 -21.36
C ASN A 120 5.69 -11.72 -21.89
N GLN A 121 5.06 -12.65 -21.15
CA GLN A 121 5.00 -14.04 -21.57
C GLN A 121 4.20 -14.26 -22.87
N SER A 122 3.13 -13.48 -23.10
CA SER A 122 2.41 -13.56 -24.38
C SER A 122 3.20 -12.87 -25.51
N GLU A 123 3.84 -11.74 -25.22
CA GLU A 123 4.63 -10.98 -26.18
C GLU A 123 5.84 -11.77 -26.71
N PHE A 124 6.58 -12.44 -25.81
CA PHE A 124 7.83 -13.09 -26.17
C PHE A 124 7.68 -14.56 -26.59
N SER A 125 6.47 -15.12 -26.51
CA SER A 125 6.19 -16.50 -26.92
C SER A 125 6.70 -16.83 -28.34
N VAL A 126 6.59 -15.88 -29.27
CA VAL A 126 7.09 -16.04 -30.65
C VAL A 126 8.62 -16.17 -30.68
N ILE A 127 9.32 -15.32 -29.92
CA ILE A 127 10.79 -15.33 -29.84
C ILE A 127 11.24 -16.61 -29.14
N ASP A 128 10.64 -16.96 -28.00
CA ASP A 128 10.91 -18.20 -27.26
C ASP A 128 10.75 -19.44 -28.14
N ASN A 129 9.68 -19.51 -28.93
CA ASN A 129 9.44 -20.61 -29.86
C ASN A 129 10.51 -20.68 -30.96
N GLN A 130 10.94 -19.54 -31.51
CA GLN A 130 12.01 -19.51 -32.51
C GLN A 130 13.35 -19.99 -31.95
N LEU A 131 13.72 -19.52 -30.75
CA LEU A 131 14.93 -19.95 -30.04
C LEU A 131 14.88 -21.46 -29.73
N GLY A 132 13.72 -21.94 -29.28
CA GLY A 132 13.45 -23.36 -29.08
C GLY A 132 13.59 -24.19 -30.36
N SER A 133 13.04 -23.72 -31.48
CA SER A 133 13.14 -24.40 -32.78
C SER A 133 14.57 -24.48 -33.30
N ILE A 134 15.39 -23.45 -33.12
CA ILE A 134 16.82 -23.48 -33.50
C ILE A 134 17.56 -24.54 -32.69
N ALA A 135 17.31 -24.60 -31.38
CA ALA A 135 17.87 -25.64 -30.51
C ALA A 135 17.36 -27.05 -30.88
N GLY A 136 16.09 -27.18 -31.24
CA GLY A 136 15.44 -28.44 -31.56
C GLY A 136 15.58 -28.94 -33.01
N ALA A 137 16.22 -28.17 -33.90
CA ALA A 137 16.34 -28.50 -35.32
C ALA A 137 16.95 -29.89 -35.56
N ALA A 138 16.42 -30.65 -36.52
CA ALA A 138 16.82 -32.02 -36.82
C ALA A 138 18.19 -32.11 -37.50
N SER A 139 18.66 -31.03 -38.13
CA SER A 139 19.97 -30.97 -38.79
C SER A 139 20.68 -29.63 -38.58
N ILE A 140 21.98 -29.58 -38.90
CA ILE A 140 22.76 -28.34 -38.89
C ILE A 140 22.25 -27.38 -39.97
N ASP A 141 21.89 -27.90 -41.14
CA ASP A 141 21.39 -27.09 -42.26
C ASP A 141 20.05 -26.44 -41.91
N GLU A 142 19.12 -27.21 -41.33
CA GLU A 142 17.87 -26.67 -40.82
C GLU A 142 18.08 -25.58 -39.77
N ALA A 143 18.98 -25.82 -38.81
CA ALA A 143 19.31 -24.82 -37.80
C ALA A 143 19.86 -23.54 -38.44
N ASN A 144 20.76 -23.64 -39.42
CA ASN A 144 21.32 -22.48 -40.12
C ASN A 144 20.24 -21.68 -40.89
N MET A 145 19.25 -22.35 -41.48
CA MET A 145 18.10 -21.68 -42.12
C MET A 145 17.25 -20.92 -41.10
N LEU A 146 16.97 -21.54 -39.95
CA LEU A 146 16.21 -20.92 -38.86
C LEU A 146 16.96 -19.73 -38.25
N ILE A 147 18.28 -19.83 -38.07
CA ILE A 147 19.13 -18.72 -37.62
C ILE A 147 19.05 -17.55 -38.59
N SER A 148 19.22 -17.81 -39.89
CA SER A 148 19.18 -16.77 -40.92
C SER A 148 17.83 -16.05 -40.93
N THR A 149 16.73 -16.79 -40.77
CA THR A 149 15.38 -16.23 -40.66
C THR A 149 15.22 -15.39 -39.39
N SER A 150 15.69 -15.91 -38.25
CA SER A 150 15.58 -15.25 -36.95
C SER A 150 16.32 -13.92 -36.92
N LEU A 151 17.54 -13.88 -37.51
CA LEU A 151 18.39 -12.69 -37.56
C LEU A 151 17.69 -11.47 -38.21
N ASN A 152 16.72 -11.68 -39.11
CA ASN A 152 15.96 -10.60 -39.73
C ASN A 152 15.14 -9.77 -38.74
N GLN A 153 14.89 -10.24 -37.52
CA GLN A 153 14.13 -9.51 -36.49
C GLN A 153 15.00 -8.57 -35.65
N TYR A 154 16.32 -8.72 -35.74
CA TYR A 154 17.28 -7.93 -34.97
C TYR A 154 17.82 -6.79 -35.82
N ALA A 155 18.17 -5.68 -35.16
CA ALA A 155 18.71 -4.51 -35.85
C ALA A 155 20.07 -4.83 -36.49
N THR A 156 20.89 -5.62 -35.79
CA THR A 156 22.16 -6.15 -36.28
C THR A 156 22.41 -7.54 -35.66
N PRO A 157 23.31 -8.37 -36.23
CA PRO A 157 23.74 -9.63 -35.61
C PRO A 157 24.54 -9.46 -34.32
N ASP A 158 24.95 -8.24 -33.99
CA ASP A 158 25.84 -7.91 -32.87
C ASP A 158 25.10 -7.32 -31.66
N ILE A 159 23.76 -7.28 -31.69
CA ILE A 159 22.99 -6.77 -30.55
C ILE A 159 23.30 -7.57 -29.28
N PRO A 160 23.41 -6.91 -28.12
CA PRO A 160 23.70 -7.56 -26.86
C PRO A 160 22.58 -8.51 -26.44
N VAL A 161 22.99 -9.71 -26.04
CA VAL A 161 22.16 -10.68 -25.32
C VAL A 161 22.72 -10.84 -23.92
N LEU A 162 21.90 -10.52 -22.93
CA LEU A 162 22.25 -10.55 -21.51
C LEU A 162 21.51 -11.71 -20.84
N ILE A 163 22.23 -12.57 -20.11
CA ILE A 163 21.64 -13.72 -19.41
C ILE A 163 21.64 -13.41 -17.92
N ILE A 164 20.46 -13.25 -17.33
CA ILE A 164 20.25 -13.01 -15.91
C ILE A 164 20.53 -14.31 -15.15
N ILE A 165 21.45 -14.24 -14.19
CA ILE A 165 21.84 -15.36 -13.31
C ILE A 165 21.29 -15.20 -11.88
N SER A 166 20.96 -13.99 -11.45
CA SER A 166 20.32 -13.72 -10.17
C SER A 166 19.52 -12.42 -10.23
N GLN A 167 18.45 -12.35 -9.43
CA GLN A 167 17.63 -11.15 -9.23
C GLN A 167 17.47 -10.93 -7.73
N ALA A 168 17.96 -9.81 -7.22
CA ALA A 168 17.86 -9.48 -5.81
C ALA A 168 17.66 -7.97 -5.62
N GLY A 169 16.62 -7.59 -4.86
CA GLY A 169 16.36 -6.19 -4.52
C GLY A 169 16.15 -5.27 -5.73
N GLY A 170 15.65 -5.79 -6.86
CA GLY A 170 15.45 -5.03 -8.09
C GLY A 170 16.69 -4.88 -8.98
N PHE A 171 17.80 -5.54 -8.63
CA PHE A 171 19.02 -5.58 -9.44
C PHE A 171 19.20 -6.96 -10.08
N ASN A 172 19.60 -6.95 -11.35
CA ASN A 172 19.91 -8.15 -12.12
C ASN A 172 21.43 -8.34 -12.15
N ASP A 173 21.88 -9.54 -11.78
CA ASP A 173 23.24 -10.00 -12.06
C ASP A 173 23.23 -10.75 -13.38
N TYR A 174 24.17 -10.42 -14.26
CA TYR A 174 24.27 -11.00 -15.59
C TYR A 174 25.51 -11.88 -15.72
N ASP A 175 25.39 -12.96 -16.49
CA ASP A 175 26.53 -13.71 -17.01
C ASP A 175 27.30 -12.83 -18.03
N ARG A 176 28.45 -13.33 -18.50
CA ARG A 176 29.25 -12.68 -19.53
C ARG A 176 28.36 -12.34 -20.74
N PRO A 177 28.31 -11.06 -21.16
CA PRO A 177 27.47 -10.64 -22.27
C PRO A 177 27.91 -11.32 -23.57
N THR A 178 26.94 -11.61 -24.42
CA THR A 178 27.15 -12.16 -25.76
C THR A 178 26.37 -11.36 -26.81
N THR A 179 26.47 -11.75 -28.07
CA THR A 179 25.71 -11.16 -29.18
C THR A 179 24.63 -12.14 -29.64
N ILE A 180 23.55 -11.65 -30.26
CA ILE A 180 22.50 -12.55 -30.76
C ILE A 180 23.06 -13.62 -31.72
N SER A 181 23.93 -13.26 -32.66
CA SER A 181 24.50 -14.23 -33.62
C SER A 181 25.23 -15.37 -32.90
N LYS A 182 26.10 -15.04 -31.93
CA LYS A 182 26.79 -16.04 -31.09
C LYS A 182 25.81 -16.87 -30.27
N PHE A 183 24.78 -16.25 -29.70
CA PHE A 183 23.80 -16.95 -28.89
C PHE A 183 22.97 -17.95 -29.72
N LEU A 184 22.50 -17.56 -30.91
CA LEU A 184 21.76 -18.45 -31.80
C LEU A 184 22.61 -19.65 -32.26
N ASN A 185 23.89 -19.42 -32.55
CA ASN A 185 24.82 -20.51 -32.86
C ASN A 185 25.08 -21.41 -31.64
N TYR A 186 25.19 -20.83 -30.44
CA TYR A 186 25.26 -21.60 -29.20
C TYR A 186 24.03 -22.51 -29.03
N LEU A 187 22.82 -22.03 -29.31
CA LEU A 187 21.61 -22.86 -29.24
C LEU A 187 21.66 -24.03 -30.23
N LYS A 188 22.08 -23.77 -31.48
CA LYS A 188 22.31 -24.80 -32.49
C LYS A 188 23.28 -25.88 -32.02
N ASP A 189 24.41 -25.46 -31.45
CA ASP A 189 25.50 -26.37 -31.09
C ASP A 189 25.18 -27.16 -29.81
N LYS A 190 24.46 -26.55 -28.86
CA LYS A 190 24.07 -27.20 -27.61
C LYS A 190 22.80 -28.03 -27.70
N LYS A 191 21.98 -27.82 -28.73
CA LYS A 191 20.68 -28.49 -28.92
C LYS A 191 19.74 -28.38 -27.71
N GLN A 192 19.86 -27.29 -26.95
CA GLN A 192 19.10 -27.08 -25.73
C GLN A 192 18.74 -25.60 -25.53
N TYR A 193 17.46 -25.34 -25.25
CA TYR A 193 16.96 -24.02 -24.89
C TYR A 193 16.41 -23.98 -23.45
N LYS A 194 17.31 -23.71 -22.50
CA LYS A 194 17.03 -23.65 -21.05
C LYS A 194 16.74 -22.23 -20.53
N TYR A 195 16.51 -21.28 -21.43
CA TYR A 195 16.27 -19.88 -21.09
C TYR A 195 14.83 -19.50 -21.44
N LYS A 196 14.40 -18.36 -20.93
CA LYS A 196 13.17 -17.66 -21.29
C LYS A 196 13.52 -16.21 -21.59
N VAL A 197 12.85 -15.61 -22.58
CA VAL A 197 13.00 -14.17 -22.83
C VAL A 197 12.34 -13.38 -21.71
N GLU A 198 13.11 -12.50 -21.07
CA GLU A 198 12.65 -11.64 -19.98
C GLU A 198 12.27 -10.25 -20.49
N SER A 199 13.08 -9.68 -21.39
CA SER A 199 12.82 -8.37 -21.98
C SER A 199 13.50 -8.23 -23.36
N VAL A 200 12.97 -7.33 -24.19
CA VAL A 200 13.62 -6.90 -25.43
C VAL A 200 13.49 -5.39 -25.58
N LYS A 201 14.56 -4.74 -26.07
CA LYS A 201 14.48 -3.35 -26.55
C LYS A 201 14.35 -3.36 -28.07
N ARG A 202 13.62 -2.40 -28.61
CA ARG A 202 13.39 -2.25 -30.05
C ARG A 202 13.77 -0.85 -30.53
N ASP A 203 14.21 -0.74 -31.77
CA ASP A 203 14.37 0.55 -32.44
C ASP A 203 13.03 1.10 -32.98
N GLY A 204 13.08 2.28 -33.60
CA GLY A 204 11.90 2.92 -34.20
C GLY A 204 11.28 2.17 -35.39
N LEU A 205 11.95 1.12 -35.89
CA LEU A 205 11.45 0.23 -36.94
C LEU A 205 10.93 -1.11 -36.37
N GLY A 206 10.95 -1.27 -35.04
CA GLY A 206 10.52 -2.48 -34.35
C GLY A 206 11.55 -3.61 -34.32
N LYS A 207 12.78 -3.38 -34.82
CA LYS A 207 13.87 -4.37 -34.78
C LYS A 207 14.45 -4.45 -33.38
N ILE A 208 14.79 -5.65 -32.94
CA ILE A 208 15.36 -5.90 -31.61
C ILE A 208 16.79 -5.35 -31.54
N THR A 209 17.07 -4.51 -30.55
CA THR A 209 18.38 -3.86 -30.31
C THR A 209 19.10 -4.37 -29.05
N GLU A 210 18.39 -5.06 -28.17
CA GLU A 210 18.92 -5.72 -26.96
C GLU A 210 17.92 -6.78 -26.52
N MET A 211 18.41 -7.90 -25.96
CA MET A 211 17.57 -8.96 -25.44
C MET A 211 18.11 -9.46 -24.09
N GLU A 212 17.22 -9.55 -23.11
CA GLU A 212 17.52 -10.16 -21.81
C GLU A 212 16.84 -11.52 -21.71
N LEU A 213 17.56 -12.48 -21.16
CA LEU A 213 17.12 -13.85 -20.94
C LEU A 213 17.26 -14.19 -19.46
N ILE A 214 16.35 -15.00 -18.95
CA ILE A 214 16.46 -15.61 -17.61
C ILE A 214 16.52 -17.12 -17.75
N VAL A 215 17.26 -17.79 -16.86
CA VAL A 215 17.28 -19.25 -16.78
C VAL A 215 15.89 -19.74 -16.32
N LYS A 216 15.36 -20.77 -17.01
CA LYS A 216 14.09 -21.41 -16.63
C LYS A 216 14.17 -22.13 -15.30
#